data_AF-A0A4R4KNL6-F1
#
_entry.id   AF-A0A4R4KNL6-F1
#
_cell.length_a   1.000
_cell.length_b   1.000
_cell.length_c   1.000
_cell.angle_alpha   90.00
_cell.angle_beta   90.00
_cell.angle_gamma   90.00
#
_symmetry.space_group_name_H-M   'P 1'
#
loop_
_entity.id
_entity.type
_entity.pdbx_description
1 polymer ?
#
loop_
_entity_poly.entity_id
_entity_poly.type
_entity_poly.pdbx_seq_one_letter_code
_entity_poly.pdbx_strand_id
1 'polypeptide(L)'
;MSRESERQRWQRNFADLLQELRVAQTGVQILFAFLLTLPFSAGFTRTSGFQKDVYIVSLLSAAAAAAAIISPVAFHRALFRQGRKPELVRFAHRMASTGLAFTLIAMVSAVLLITDFILDRSIAFVLSGITALWFLTFWVFLPFARRNWGEDDIDEDDDTPRILAADGSAGTVAGR
;
A
#
# COMPACT_ATOMS: atom_id res chain seq x y z
N MET A 1 -26.74 -17.58 4.33
CA MET A 1 -25.41 -16.96 4.15
C MET A 1 -24.54 -17.36 5.32
N SER A 2 -23.54 -18.21 5.11
CA SER A 2 -22.70 -18.75 6.19
C SER A 2 -21.86 -17.64 6.82
N ARG A 3 -21.97 -17.43 8.14
CA ARG A 3 -21.13 -16.45 8.87
C ARG A 3 -19.66 -16.80 8.68
N GLU A 4 -18.94 -15.96 7.96
CA GLU A 4 -17.48 -16.08 7.79
C GLU A 4 -16.78 -15.96 9.14
N SER A 5 -15.91 -16.93 9.47
CA SER A 5 -15.10 -16.87 10.70
C SER A 5 -14.09 -15.72 10.63
N GLU A 6 -13.73 -15.11 11.77
CA GLU A 6 -12.72 -14.03 11.82
C GLU A 6 -11.42 -14.41 11.09
N ARG A 7 -11.01 -15.69 11.22
CA ARG A 7 -9.81 -16.21 10.55
C ARG A 7 -9.90 -16.19 9.02
N GLN A 8 -11.08 -16.41 8.45
CA GLN A 8 -11.30 -16.32 7.01
C GLN A 8 -11.26 -14.85 6.54
N ARG A 9 -11.85 -13.92 7.31
CA ARG A 9 -11.78 -12.47 7.00
C ARG A 9 -10.33 -11.98 6.91
N TRP A 10 -9.49 -12.34 7.88
CA TRP A 10 -8.08 -11.96 7.88
C TRP A 10 -7.30 -12.52 6.68
N GLN A 11 -7.61 -13.76 6.27
CA GLN A 11 -6.98 -14.37 5.10
C GLN A 11 -7.41 -13.70 3.80
N ARG A 12 -8.70 -13.32 3.68
CA ARG A 12 -9.19 -12.58 2.51
C ARG A 12 -8.54 -11.19 2.42
N ASN A 13 -8.60 -10.41 3.51
CA ASN A 13 -7.97 -9.08 3.56
C ASN A 13 -6.46 -9.12 3.25
N PHE A 14 -5.77 -10.17 3.71
CA PHE A 14 -4.35 -10.36 3.40
C PHE A 14 -4.13 -10.69 1.92
N ALA A 15 -4.97 -11.51 1.31
CA ALA A 15 -4.91 -11.82 -0.12
C ALA A 15 -5.18 -10.57 -0.97
N ASP A 16 -6.16 -9.75 -0.59
CA ASP A 16 -6.50 -8.48 -1.25
C ASP A 16 -5.31 -7.51 -1.17
N LEU A 17 -4.71 -7.35 0.02
CA LEU A 17 -3.48 -6.55 0.21
C LEU A 17 -2.33 -7.03 -0.68
N LEU A 18 -2.11 -8.36 -0.78
CA LEU A 18 -1.07 -8.90 -1.65
C LEU A 18 -1.35 -8.63 -3.13
N GLN A 19 -2.61 -8.62 -3.55
CA GLN A 19 -2.98 -8.28 -4.92
C GLN A 19 -2.72 -6.79 -5.20
N GLU A 20 -3.08 -5.91 -4.28
CA GLU A 20 -2.77 -4.47 -4.39
C GLU A 20 -1.25 -4.23 -4.45
N LEU A 21 -0.47 -4.90 -3.59
CA LEU A 21 0.99 -4.79 -3.60
C LEU A 21 1.60 -5.25 -4.92
N ARG A 22 1.04 -6.26 -5.58
CA ARG A 22 1.54 -6.75 -6.88
C ARG A 22 1.43 -5.68 -7.97
N VAL A 23 0.40 -4.84 -7.93
CA VAL A 23 0.26 -3.73 -8.88
C VAL A 23 1.41 -2.74 -8.72
N ALA A 24 1.74 -2.37 -7.47
CA ALA A 24 2.88 -1.49 -7.18
C ALA A 24 4.23 -2.15 -7.49
N GLN A 25 4.34 -3.47 -7.27
CA GLN A 25 5.57 -4.23 -7.50
C GLN A 25 6.07 -4.11 -8.94
N THR A 26 5.19 -4.17 -9.94
CA THR A 26 5.58 -4.07 -11.35
C THR A 26 6.25 -2.73 -11.66
N GLY A 27 5.73 -1.62 -11.14
CA GLY A 27 6.32 -0.30 -11.32
C GLY A 27 7.74 -0.21 -10.73
N VAL A 28 7.93 -0.71 -9.52
CA VAL A 28 9.23 -0.73 -8.84
C VAL A 28 10.25 -1.60 -9.58
N GLN A 29 9.84 -2.76 -10.09
CA GLN A 29 10.72 -3.65 -10.86
C GLN A 29 11.21 -3.00 -12.16
N ILE A 30 10.31 -2.34 -12.90
CA ILE A 30 10.67 -1.63 -14.13
C ILE A 30 11.66 -0.50 -13.84
N LEU A 31 11.39 0.33 -12.82
CA LEU A 31 12.29 1.39 -12.39
C LEU A 31 13.67 0.82 -12.02
N PHE A 32 13.70 -0.23 -11.20
CA PHE A 32 14.95 -0.86 -10.75
C PHE A 32 15.76 -1.41 -11.93
N ALA A 33 15.11 -2.09 -12.88
CA ALA A 33 15.77 -2.61 -14.08
C ALA A 33 16.39 -1.49 -14.94
N PHE A 34 15.67 -0.39 -15.14
CA PHE A 34 16.21 0.76 -15.86
C PHE A 34 17.38 1.42 -15.13
N LEU A 35 17.33 1.51 -13.79
CA LEU A 35 18.44 2.02 -13.01
C LEU A 35 19.67 1.10 -13.09
N LEU A 36 19.50 -0.22 -13.16
CA LEU A 36 20.63 -1.15 -13.30
C LEU A 36 21.35 -1.00 -14.64
N THR A 37 20.64 -0.65 -15.71
CA THR A 37 21.24 -0.50 -17.05
C THR A 37 21.88 0.87 -17.27
N LEU A 38 21.43 1.89 -16.53
CA LEU A 38 21.83 3.28 -16.71
C LEU A 38 23.37 3.51 -16.67
N PRO A 39 24.16 2.89 -15.78
CA PRO A 39 25.62 3.06 -15.76
C PRO A 39 26.36 2.55 -16.99
N PHE A 40 25.77 1.60 -17.71
CA PHE A 40 26.34 1.00 -18.92
C PHE A 40 25.97 1.77 -20.19
N SER A 41 25.12 2.80 -20.08
CA SER A 41 24.81 3.71 -21.16
C SER A 41 26.01 4.59 -21.50
N ALA A 42 26.25 4.82 -22.79
CA ALA A 42 27.32 5.70 -23.27
C ALA A 42 27.24 7.12 -22.67
N GLY A 43 26.03 7.60 -22.34
CA GLY A 43 25.82 8.91 -21.74
C GLY A 43 26.23 9.02 -20.27
N PHE A 44 26.37 7.91 -19.55
CA PHE A 44 26.63 7.93 -18.11
C PHE A 44 28.00 8.50 -17.75
N THR A 45 28.99 8.38 -18.63
CA THR A 45 30.34 8.93 -18.42
C THR A 45 30.36 10.45 -18.27
N ARG A 46 29.33 11.14 -18.78
CA ARG A 46 29.15 12.59 -18.66
C ARG A 46 28.50 13.03 -17.34
N THR A 47 28.09 12.10 -16.48
CA THR A 47 27.44 12.46 -15.22
C THR A 47 28.41 13.11 -14.24
N SER A 48 27.93 14.18 -13.59
CA SER A 48 28.64 14.83 -12.49
C SER A 48 28.69 13.94 -11.24
N GLY A 49 29.55 14.27 -10.27
CA GLY A 49 29.64 13.55 -8.99
C GLY A 49 28.28 13.50 -8.26
N PHE A 50 27.60 14.63 -8.17
CA PHE A 50 26.26 14.70 -7.57
C PHE A 50 25.26 13.77 -8.28
N GLN A 51 25.26 13.73 -9.62
CA GLN A 51 24.34 12.86 -10.37
C GLN A 51 24.62 11.39 -10.07
N LYS A 52 25.89 11.00 -9.87
CA LYS A 52 26.24 9.63 -9.46
C LYS A 52 25.73 9.32 -8.05
N ASP A 53 25.81 10.26 -7.12
CA ASP A 53 25.29 10.09 -5.76
C ASP A 53 23.76 9.93 -5.77
N VAL A 54 23.05 10.80 -6.50
CA VAL A 54 21.59 10.71 -6.67
C VAL A 54 21.18 9.41 -7.35
N TYR A 55 21.96 8.96 -8.34
CA TYR A 55 21.77 7.65 -8.96
C TYR A 55 21.88 6.50 -7.95
N ILE A 56 22.91 6.50 -7.10
CA ILE A 56 23.11 5.46 -6.08
C ILE A 56 21.94 5.47 -5.08
N VAL A 57 21.52 6.65 -4.62
CA VAL A 57 20.36 6.79 -3.73
C VAL A 57 19.09 6.24 -4.38
N SER A 58 18.85 6.57 -5.65
CA SER A 58 17.72 6.07 -6.42
C SER A 58 17.74 4.55 -6.55
N LEU A 59 18.89 3.97 -6.91
CA LEU A 59 19.06 2.54 -7.11
C LEU A 59 18.85 1.75 -5.81
N LEU A 60 19.51 2.17 -4.72
CA LEU A 60 19.39 1.50 -3.42
C LEU A 60 17.98 1.61 -2.85
N SER A 61 17.32 2.76 -3.04
CA SER A 61 15.92 2.93 -2.64
C SER A 61 14.99 2.03 -3.44
N ALA A 62 15.18 1.92 -4.75
CA ALA A 62 14.39 1.00 -5.58
C ALA A 62 14.60 -0.48 -5.16
N ALA A 63 15.83 -0.87 -4.85
CA ALA A 63 16.15 -2.20 -4.34
C ALA A 63 15.48 -2.46 -2.98
N ALA A 64 15.55 -1.50 -2.05
CA ALA A 64 14.91 -1.59 -0.74
C ALA A 64 13.37 -1.66 -0.85
N ALA A 65 12.78 -0.89 -1.76
CA ALA A 65 11.36 -0.95 -2.07
C ALA A 65 10.95 -2.34 -2.58
N ALA A 66 11.68 -2.89 -3.55
CA ALA A 66 11.42 -4.22 -4.09
C ALA A 66 11.52 -5.30 -3.01
N ALA A 67 12.59 -5.26 -2.20
CA ALA A 67 12.77 -6.19 -1.08
C ALA A 67 11.61 -6.10 -0.08
N ALA A 68 11.17 -4.88 0.24
CA ALA A 68 10.08 -4.66 1.17
C ALA A 68 8.73 -5.17 0.64
N ILE A 69 8.41 -4.92 -0.63
CA ILE A 69 7.16 -5.36 -1.27
C ILE A 69 7.11 -6.90 -1.42
N ILE A 70 8.24 -7.55 -1.66
CA ILE A 70 8.33 -9.02 -1.80
C ILE A 70 8.29 -9.73 -0.43
N SER A 71 8.77 -9.08 0.63
CA SER A 71 8.92 -9.66 1.97
C SER A 71 7.67 -10.35 2.54
N PRO A 72 6.43 -9.81 2.43
CA PRO A 72 5.23 -10.46 2.95
C PRO A 72 5.00 -11.87 2.39
N VAL A 73 5.33 -12.10 1.11
CA VAL A 73 5.20 -13.41 0.47
C VAL A 73 6.21 -14.41 1.03
N ALA A 74 7.46 -13.97 1.22
CA ALA A 74 8.51 -14.78 1.82
C ALA A 74 8.20 -15.13 3.28
N PHE A 75 7.74 -14.13 4.05
CA PHE A 75 7.37 -14.31 5.45
C PHE A 75 6.14 -15.21 5.61
N HIS A 76 5.14 -15.09 4.73
CA HIS A 76 4.02 -16.02 4.65
C HIS A 76 4.47 -17.46 4.41
N ARG A 77 5.36 -17.69 3.45
CA ARG A 77 5.89 -19.02 3.17
C ARG A 77 6.64 -19.63 4.36
N ALA A 78 7.34 -18.82 5.15
CA ALA A 78 8.09 -19.25 6.33
C ALA A 78 7.21 -19.53 7.56
N LEU A 79 6.22 -18.66 7.84
CA LEU A 79 5.43 -18.72 9.08
C LEU A 79 4.12 -19.51 8.98
N PHE A 80 3.72 -19.94 7.78
CA PHE A 80 2.47 -20.70 7.59
C PHE A 80 2.38 -21.97 8.45
N ARG A 81 3.53 -22.55 8.81
CA ARG A 81 3.61 -23.76 9.65
C ARG A 81 3.42 -23.51 11.15
N GLN A 82 3.39 -22.26 11.61
CA GLN A 82 3.39 -21.90 13.04
C GLN A 82 2.07 -21.30 13.57
N GLY A 83 1.05 -21.09 12.73
CA GLY A 83 -0.29 -20.68 13.20
C GLY A 83 -0.42 -19.24 13.76
N ARG A 84 0.65 -18.42 13.74
CA ARG A 84 0.71 -17.06 14.31
C ARG A 84 0.18 -15.96 13.37
N LYS A 85 -1.10 -16.07 12.96
CA LYS A 85 -1.74 -15.21 11.95
C LYS A 85 -1.74 -13.68 12.22
N PRO A 86 -1.90 -13.17 13.46
CA PRO A 86 -1.99 -11.71 13.71
C PRO A 86 -0.67 -10.94 13.55
N GLU A 87 0.46 -11.61 13.76
CA GLU A 87 1.79 -10.99 13.57
C GLU A 87 2.11 -10.81 12.09
N LEU A 88 1.61 -11.71 11.25
CA LEU A 88 1.83 -11.70 9.82
C LEU A 88 1.21 -10.48 9.14
N VAL A 89 -0.01 -10.12 9.53
CA VAL A 89 -0.72 -8.96 8.97
C VAL A 89 -0.02 -7.65 9.36
N ARG A 90 0.39 -7.52 10.63
CA ARG A 90 1.14 -6.35 11.11
C ARG A 90 2.50 -6.21 10.42
N PHE A 91 3.21 -7.32 10.24
CA PHE A 91 4.45 -7.35 9.49
C PHE A 91 4.23 -6.95 8.03
N ALA A 92 3.25 -7.55 7.36
CA ALA A 92 2.94 -7.26 5.97
C ALA A 92 2.55 -5.79 5.74
N HIS A 93 1.74 -5.22 6.64
CA HIS A 93 1.40 -3.80 6.59
C HIS A 93 2.64 -2.91 6.75
N ARG A 94 3.51 -3.21 7.72
CA ARG A 94 4.76 -2.45 7.92
C ARG A 94 5.70 -2.55 6.71
N MET A 95 5.82 -3.72 6.11
CA MET A 95 6.63 -3.93 4.91
C MET A 95 6.04 -3.23 3.68
N ALA A 96 4.72 -3.24 3.53
CA ALA A 96 4.02 -2.48 2.49
C ALA A 96 4.28 -0.98 2.62
N SER A 97 4.08 -0.40 3.81
CA SER A 97 4.34 1.03 4.05
C SER A 97 5.81 1.39 3.84
N THR A 98 6.74 0.53 4.28
CA THR A 98 8.18 0.73 4.09
C THR A 98 8.55 0.69 2.61
N GLY A 99 7.98 -0.25 1.85
CA GLY A 99 8.19 -0.35 0.41
C GLY A 99 7.65 0.87 -0.35
N LEU A 100 6.49 1.38 0.06
CA LEU A 100 5.92 2.61 -0.49
C LEU A 100 6.85 3.81 -0.23
N ALA A 101 7.34 3.97 1.00
CA ALA A 101 8.26 5.05 1.35
C ALA A 101 9.55 5.04 0.50
N PHE A 102 10.20 3.88 0.36
CA PHE A 102 11.38 3.75 -0.49
C PHE A 102 11.08 3.95 -1.98
N THR A 103 9.89 3.58 -2.45
CA THR A 103 9.46 3.85 -3.84
C THR A 103 9.35 5.35 -4.11
N LEU A 104 8.84 6.13 -3.15
CA LEU A 104 8.78 7.59 -3.25
C LEU A 104 10.18 8.17 -3.41
N ILE A 105 11.11 7.78 -2.53
CA ILE A 105 12.50 8.24 -2.58
C ILE A 105 13.13 7.89 -3.93
N ALA A 106 12.97 6.64 -4.39
CA ALA A 106 13.49 6.19 -5.67
C ALA A 106 12.95 7.01 -6.84
N MET A 107 11.64 7.27 -6.90
CA MET A 107 11.02 8.05 -7.98
C MET A 107 11.49 9.50 -7.98
N VAL A 108 11.50 10.16 -6.81
CA VAL A 108 11.94 11.56 -6.69
C VAL A 108 13.43 11.71 -7.05
N SER A 109 14.28 10.80 -6.57
CA SER A 109 15.70 10.78 -6.92
C SER A 109 15.93 10.49 -8.41
N ALA A 110 15.18 9.57 -9.02
CA ALA A 110 15.27 9.30 -10.46
C ALA A 110 14.87 10.52 -11.30
N VAL A 111 13.79 11.23 -10.91
CA VAL A 111 13.38 12.48 -11.58
C VAL A 111 14.45 13.57 -11.40
N LEU A 112 15.01 13.70 -10.20
CA LEU A 112 16.10 14.64 -9.95
C LEU A 112 17.31 14.34 -10.83
N LEU A 113 17.70 13.07 -10.90
CA LEU A 113 18.83 12.61 -11.71
C LEU A 113 18.66 13.00 -13.18
N ILE A 114 17.52 12.65 -13.78
CA ILE A 114 17.33 12.85 -15.23
C ILE A 114 17.10 14.32 -15.57
N THR A 115 16.40 15.07 -14.73
CA THR A 115 16.18 16.51 -14.97
C THR A 115 17.47 17.29 -14.79
N ASP A 116 18.28 16.98 -13.78
CA ASP A 116 19.58 17.61 -13.58
C ASP A 116 20.61 17.24 -14.66
N PHE A 117 20.45 16.09 -15.31
CA PHE A 117 21.31 15.70 -16.43
C PHE A 117 21.03 16.51 -17.70
N ILE A 118 19.79 17.00 -17.87
CA ILE A 118 19.32 17.63 -19.13
C ILE A 118 19.12 19.15 -18.96
N LEU A 119 18.82 19.61 -17.75
CA LEU A 119 18.45 21.00 -17.43
C LEU A 119 19.40 21.60 -16.39
N ASP A 120 19.22 22.88 -16.11
CA ASP A 120 19.89 23.55 -15.00
C ASP A 120 19.45 22.97 -13.64
N ARG A 121 20.41 22.88 -12.72
CA ARG A 121 20.26 22.36 -11.35
C ARG A 121 19.05 22.94 -10.61
N SER A 122 18.82 24.24 -10.74
CA SER A 122 17.71 24.95 -10.09
C SER A 122 16.35 24.45 -10.58
N ILE A 123 16.20 24.26 -11.89
CA ILE A 123 14.98 23.73 -12.50
C ILE A 123 14.77 22.28 -12.08
N ALA A 124 15.84 21.47 -12.05
CA ALA A 124 15.78 20.09 -11.59
C ALA A 124 15.24 19.98 -10.16
N PHE A 125 15.72 20.80 -9.22
CA PHE A 125 15.20 20.81 -7.86
C PHE A 125 13.73 21.21 -7.77
N VAL A 126 13.27 22.18 -8.57
CA VAL A 126 11.86 22.58 -8.61
C VAL A 126 10.98 21.41 -9.10
N LEU A 127 11.37 20.77 -10.21
CA LEU A 127 10.62 19.63 -10.77
C LEU A 127 10.58 18.43 -9.82
N SER A 128 11.70 18.14 -9.14
CA SER A 128 11.76 17.11 -8.10
C SER A 128 10.92 17.47 -6.88
N GLY A 129 10.89 18.73 -6.49
CA GLY A 129 10.03 19.23 -5.41
C GLY A 129 8.54 19.07 -5.74
N ILE A 130 8.13 19.42 -6.97
CA ILE A 130 6.76 19.21 -7.46
C ILE A 130 6.43 17.71 -7.48
N THR A 131 7.34 16.87 -7.98
CA THR A 131 7.18 15.42 -7.96
C THR A 131 7.00 14.88 -6.54
N ALA A 132 7.84 15.31 -5.61
CA ALA A 132 7.74 14.90 -4.21
C ALA A 132 6.40 15.34 -3.60
N LEU A 133 5.97 16.59 -3.85
CA LEU A 133 4.70 17.10 -3.36
C LEU A 133 3.52 16.32 -3.93
N TRP A 134 3.56 15.96 -5.23
CA TRP A 134 2.55 15.11 -5.86
C TRP A 134 2.44 13.77 -5.14
N PHE A 135 3.54 13.05 -4.98
CA PHE A 135 3.54 11.77 -4.27
C PHE A 135 3.08 11.92 -2.81
N LEU A 136 3.57 12.91 -2.07
CA LEU A 136 3.15 13.14 -0.69
C LEU A 136 1.65 13.46 -0.57
N THR A 137 1.09 14.18 -1.54
CA THR A 137 -0.34 14.49 -1.55
C THR A 137 -1.17 13.22 -1.73
N PHE A 138 -0.82 12.38 -2.71
CA PHE A 138 -1.59 11.17 -2.99
C PHE A 138 -1.33 10.03 -2.01
N TRP A 139 -0.10 9.89 -1.47
CA TRP A 139 0.28 8.79 -0.59
C TRP A 139 0.28 9.09 0.90
N VAL A 140 0.38 10.35 1.32
CA VAL A 140 0.41 10.71 2.75
C VAL A 140 -0.83 11.52 3.11
N PHE A 141 -1.13 12.57 2.35
CA PHE A 141 -2.24 13.46 2.68
C PHE A 141 -3.61 12.77 2.54
N LEU A 142 -3.87 12.07 1.44
CA LEU A 142 -5.13 11.33 1.26
C LEU A 142 -5.43 10.28 2.35
N PRO A 143 -4.51 9.35 2.69
CA PRO A 143 -4.77 8.38 3.75
C PRO A 143 -4.90 9.04 5.13
N PHE A 144 -4.19 10.15 5.40
CA PHE A 144 -4.32 10.85 6.66
C PHE A 144 -5.64 11.64 6.77
N ALA A 145 -6.08 12.29 5.69
CA ALA A 145 -7.34 13.03 5.63
C ALA A 145 -8.57 12.10 5.73
N ARG A 146 -8.48 10.88 5.17
CA ARG A 146 -9.56 9.89 5.26
C ARG A 146 -9.55 9.04 6.53
N ARG A 147 -8.51 9.13 7.37
CA ARG A 147 -8.50 8.48 8.69
C ARG A 147 -9.63 9.00 9.60
N ASN A 148 -10.14 10.20 9.35
CA ASN A 148 -11.27 10.80 10.04
C ASN A 148 -12.66 10.49 9.42
N TRP A 149 -12.75 9.69 8.35
CA TRP A 149 -14.03 9.37 7.67
C TRP A 149 -14.61 8.01 8.11
N GLY A 150 -14.17 7.48 9.26
CA GLY A 150 -14.42 6.10 9.67
C GLY A 150 -15.48 5.90 10.76
N GLU A 151 -16.21 6.93 11.18
CA GLU A 151 -17.16 6.85 12.31
C GLU A 151 -18.65 7.02 11.95
N ASP A 152 -19.01 7.23 10.66
CA ASP A 152 -20.39 7.61 10.31
C ASP A 152 -21.23 6.51 9.59
N ASP A 153 -20.71 5.29 9.34
CA ASP A 153 -21.48 4.23 8.63
C ASP A 153 -21.56 2.90 9.42
N ILE A 154 -21.84 2.96 10.73
CA ILE A 154 -22.36 1.80 11.48
C ILE A 154 -23.73 2.15 12.06
N ASP A 155 -24.66 2.58 11.20
CA ASP A 155 -26.07 2.66 11.55
C ASP A 155 -26.79 1.39 11.11
N GLU A 156 -27.15 0.60 12.13
CA GLU A 156 -28.37 -0.22 12.24
C GLU A 156 -28.74 -1.17 11.08
N ASP A 157 -28.09 -2.34 11.03
CA ASP A 157 -28.87 -3.56 10.80
C ASP A 157 -29.31 -4.10 12.17
N ASP A 158 -30.31 -3.42 12.77
CA ASP A 158 -31.16 -3.97 13.82
C ASP A 158 -32.02 -5.10 13.23
N ASP A 159 -31.39 -6.24 12.95
CA ASP A 159 -32.09 -7.51 12.79
C ASP A 159 -32.46 -8.04 14.20
N THR A 160 -33.25 -7.24 14.94
CA THR A 160 -34.00 -7.75 16.09
C THR A 160 -34.88 -8.87 15.54
N PRO A 161 -34.69 -10.14 15.96
CA PRO A 161 -35.61 -11.18 15.56
C PRO A 161 -36.95 -10.81 16.17
N ARG A 162 -37.93 -10.49 15.32
CA ARG A 162 -39.34 -10.33 15.71
C ARG A 162 -39.78 -11.64 16.33
N ILE A 163 -39.56 -11.80 17.63
CA ILE A 163 -40.22 -12.80 18.44
C ILE A 163 -41.69 -12.40 18.39
N LEU A 164 -42.45 -13.17 17.62
CA LEU A 164 -43.90 -13.17 17.63
C LEU A 164 -44.35 -13.60 19.03
N ALA A 165 -44.35 -12.65 19.96
CA ALA A 165 -44.96 -12.80 21.25
C ALA A 165 -46.44 -12.42 21.14
N ALA A 166 -47.28 -13.42 21.40
CA ALA A 166 -48.64 -13.33 21.90
C ALA A 166 -49.72 -12.76 20.96
N ASP A 167 -50.32 -13.65 20.15
CA ASP A 167 -51.78 -13.63 20.03
C ASP A 167 -52.35 -14.35 21.26
N GLY A 168 -52.73 -13.52 22.23
CA GLY A 168 -53.40 -13.91 23.46
C GLY A 168 -54.31 -12.76 23.85
N SER A 169 -55.36 -12.51 23.07
CA SER A 169 -56.49 -11.70 23.54
C SER A 169 -57.79 -12.44 23.30
N ALA A 170 -58.35 -12.89 24.42
CA ALA A 170 -59.70 -13.41 24.53
C ALA A 170 -60.73 -12.32 24.23
N GLY A 171 -61.84 -12.71 23.60
CA GLY A 171 -63.01 -11.85 23.46
C GLY A 171 -64.16 -12.49 22.68
N THR A 172 -64.98 -13.32 23.38
CA THR A 172 -66.46 -13.37 23.32
C THR A 172 -67.12 -13.70 21.95
N VAL A 173 -68.01 -14.70 21.81
CA VAL A 173 -69.48 -14.58 21.99
C VAL A 173 -70.14 -15.98 21.83
N ALA A 174 -71.18 -16.19 22.62
CA ALA A 174 -72.14 -17.30 22.70
C ALA A 174 -72.76 -17.78 21.37
N GLY A 175 -73.25 -19.04 21.36
CA GLY A 175 -74.43 -19.39 20.56
C GLY A 175 -74.56 -20.84 20.08
N ARG A 176 -75.42 -21.60 20.77
CA ARG A 176 -76.14 -22.85 20.39
C ARG A 176 -75.42 -24.19 20.50
#